data_AF-A0A3M3AN07-F1
#
_entry.id   AF-A0A3M3AN07-F1
#
_cell.length_a   1.000
_cell.length_b   1.000
_cell.length_c   1.000
_cell.angle_alpha   90.00
_cell.angle_beta   90.00
_cell.angle_gamma   90.00
#
_symmetry.space_group_name_H-M   'P 1'
#
loop_
_entity.id
_entity.type
_entity.pdbx_description
1 polymer ?
#
loop_
_entity_poly.entity_id
_entity_poly.type
_entity_poly.pdbx_seq_one_letter_code
_entity_poly.pdbx_strand_id
1 'polypeptide(L)' 'MAIIGRLLESQGFRVGIIAQPNWQSKDDFMKLGEPNLFFGVAAGNMDSMINRYTADKKIRSDDAYTPGGMA' A
#
# COMPACT_ATOMS: atom_id res chain seq x y z
N MET A 1 6.47 5.66 -0.55
CA MET A 1 7.64 5.05 -1.22
C MET A 1 8.22 4.01 -0.29
N ALA A 2 8.07 2.72 -0.60
CA ALA A 2 8.55 1.64 0.27
C ALA A 2 10.06 1.45 0.11
N ILE A 3 10.84 1.73 1.16
CA ILE A 3 12.31 1.56 1.17
C ILE A 3 12.71 0.14 0.75
N ILE A 4 11.95 -0.86 1.20
CA ILE A 4 12.17 -2.28 0.86
C ILE A 4 12.11 -2.51 -0.65
N GLY A 5 11.13 -1.94 -1.35
CA GLY A 5 11.00 -2.10 -2.80
C GLY A 5 12.22 -1.54 -3.53
N ARG A 6 12.64 -0.32 -3.20
CA ARG A 6 13.84 0.31 -3.80
C ARG A 6 15.13 -0.44 -3.50
N LEU A 7 15.24 -1.01 -2.29
CA LEU A 7 16.39 -1.85 -1.94
C LEU A 7 16.41 -3.12 -2.79
N LEU A 8 15.28 -3.79 -2.95
CA LEU A 8 15.20 -5.00 -3.79
C LEU A 8 15.49 -4.70 -5.26
N GLU A 9 14.97 -3.59 -5.80
CA GLU A 9 15.30 -3.12 -7.15
C GLU A 9 16.80 -2.86 -7.32
N SER A 10 17.46 -2.22 -6.34
CA SER A 10 18.89 -1.94 -6.41
C SER A 10 19.77 -3.19 -6.32
N GLN A 11 19.25 -4.28 -5.75
CA GLN A 11 19.87 -5.60 -5.75
C GLN A 11 19.56 -6.42 -7.01
N GLY A 12 18.85 -5.85 -8.00
CA GLY A 12 18.55 -6.48 -9.28
C GLY A 12 17.27 -7.32 -9.33
N PHE A 13 16.44 -7.29 -8.28
CA PHE A 13 15.13 -7.95 -8.30
C PHE A 13 14.09 -7.11 -9.04
N ARG A 14 13.10 -7.78 -9.65
CA ARG A 14 11.90 -7.12 -10.15
C ARG A 14 10.91 -6.95 -9.01
N VAL A 15 10.44 -5.73 -8.78
CA VAL A 15 9.45 -5.41 -7.76
C VAL A 15 8.18 -4.90 -8.44
N GLY A 16 7.03 -5.45 -8.04
CA GLY A 16 5.73 -4.96 -8.46
C GLY A 16 4.98 -4.38 -7.26
N ILE A 17 4.22 -3.30 -7.49
CA ILE A 17 3.45 -2.61 -6.44
C ILE A 17 1.99 -2.53 -6.88
N ILE A 18 1.09 -3.03 -6.04
CA ILE A 18 -0.35 -2.82 -6.17
C ILE A 18 -0.73 -1.77 -5.13
N ALA A 19 -0.94 -0.53 -5.56
CA ALA A 19 -1.33 0.56 -4.68
C ALA A 19 -2.84 0.53 -4.42
N GLN A 20 -3.22 0.58 -3.14
CA GLN A 20 -4.62 0.61 -2.70
C GLN A 20 -5.52 -0.48 -3.35
N PRO A 21 -5.16 -1.78 -3.22
CA PRO A 21 -5.99 -2.85 -3.76
C PRO A 21 -7.37 -2.85 -3.09
N ASN A 22 -8.40 -3.18 -3.85
CA ASN A 22 -9.68 -3.57 -3.29
C ASN A 22 -9.50 -4.87 -2.49
N TRP A 23 -9.50 -4.75 -1.17
CA TRP A 23 -9.31 -5.88 -0.25
C TRP A 23 -10.51 -6.82 -0.17
N GLN A 24 -11.65 -6.47 -0.79
CA GLN A 24 -12.85 -7.31 -0.84
C GLN A 24 -12.84 -8.28 -2.03
N SER A 25 -11.92 -8.11 -2.99
CA SER A 25 -11.75 -9.02 -4.12
C SER A 25 -10.30 -9.48 -4.25
N LYS A 26 -10.12 -10.71 -4.74
CA LYS A 26 -8.79 -11.25 -5.08
C LYS A 26 -8.21 -10.64 -6.37
N ASP A 27 -9.03 -10.01 -7.21
CA ASP A 27 -8.65 -9.65 -8.58
C ASP A 27 -7.43 -8.71 -8.63
N ASP A 28 -7.37 -7.73 -7.73
CA ASP A 28 -6.24 -6.81 -7.66
C ASP A 28 -4.93 -7.51 -7.28
N PHE A 29 -5.00 -8.49 -6.37
CA PHE A 29 -3.84 -9.27 -5.93
C PHE A 29 -3.32 -10.23 -7.00
N MET A 30 -4.14 -10.59 -7.99
CA MET A 30 -3.75 -11.49 -9.08
C MET A 30 -3.11 -10.76 -10.28
N LYS A 31 -3.17 -9.42 -10.35
CA LYS A 31 -2.72 -8.62 -11.51
C LYS A 31 -1.26 -8.85 -11.91
N LEU A 32 -0.39 -9.15 -10.95
CA LEU A 32 1.05 -9.29 -11.18
C LEU A 32 1.52 -10.74 -11.31
N GLY A 33 0.62 -11.71 -11.15
CA GLY A 33 0.95 -13.14 -11.10
C GLY A 33 1.67 -13.55 -9.80
N GLU A 34 2.20 -14.78 -9.80
CA GLU A 34 2.89 -15.35 -8.64
C GLU A 34 4.28 -14.73 -8.45
N PRO A 35 4.64 -14.28 -7.23
CA PRO A 35 5.95 -13.71 -6.95
C PRO A 35 7.03 -14.79 -6.87
N ASN A 36 8.24 -14.47 -7.35
CA ASN A 36 9.39 -15.38 -7.26
C ASN A 36 9.88 -15.62 -5.82
N LEU A 37 9.65 -14.66 -4.91
CA LEU A 37 10.16 -14.72 -3.54
C LEU A 37 9.02 -14.68 -2.51
N PHE A 38 8.24 -13.60 -2.49
CA PHE A 38 7.15 -13.43 -1.53
C PHE A 38 6.18 -12.33 -1.97
N PHE A 39 5.02 -12.29 -1.31
CA PHE A 39 4.07 -11.19 -1.37
C PHE A 39 4.18 -10.35 -0.08
N GLY A 40 4.34 -9.04 -0.20
CA GLY A 40 4.49 -8.12 0.93
C GLY A 40 3.31 -7.16 1.07
N VAL A 41 2.86 -6.92 2.30
CA VAL A 41 1.84 -5.92 2.62
C VAL A 41 2.47 -4.81 3.46
N ALA A 42 2.27 -3.55 3.04
CA ALA A 42 2.79 -2.39 3.76
C ALA A 42 1.72 -1.30 3.86
N ALA A 43 1.68 -0.59 4.99
CA ALA A 43 0.78 0.55 5.21
C ALA A 43 1.10 1.78 4.32
N GLY A 44 2.24 1.77 3.63
CA GLY A 44 2.70 2.90 2.82
C GLY A 44 3.51 3.90 3.64
N ASN A 45 3.34 5.19 3.37
CA ASN A 45 4.07 6.26 4.07
C ASN A 45 3.50 6.60 5.45
N MET A 46 2.28 6.16 5.75
CA MET A 46 1.56 6.49 6.98
C MET A 46 0.88 5.24 7.52
N ASP A 47 0.83 5.10 8.84
CA ASP A 47 0.10 4.02 9.48
C ASP A 47 -1.42 4.14 9.22
N SER A 48 -2.10 3.00 9.03
CA SER A 48 -3.51 2.98 8.68
C SER A 48 -4.41 3.56 9.77
N MET A 49 -4.00 3.47 11.05
CA MET A 49 -4.71 4.12 12.15
C MET A 49 -4.58 5.65 12.05
N ILE A 50 -3.39 6.16 11.77
CA ILE A 50 -3.15 7.62 11.66
C ILE A 50 -3.82 8.20 10.43
N ASN A 51 -3.90 7.43 9.33
CA ASN A 51 -4.60 7.87 8.13
C ASN A 51 -6.12 7.91 8.35
N ARG A 52 -6.67 6.96 9.10
CA ARG A 52 -8.11 6.87 9.36
C ARG A 52 -8.58 7.71 10.55
N TYR A 53 -7.71 7.98 11.51
CA TYR A 53 -8.07 8.63 12.78
C TYR A 53 -7.19 9.83 13.13
N THR A 54 -7.81 10.86 13.70
CA THR A 54 -7.09 11.95 14.38
C THR A 54 -6.45 11.46 15.68
N ALA A 55 -5.57 12.25 16.28
CA ALA A 55 -4.99 11.96 17.60
C ALA A 55 -6.07 11.74 18.68
N ASP A 56 -7.24 12.38 18.54
CA ASP A 56 -8.41 12.23 19.40
C ASP A 56 -9.32 11.05 19.01
N LYS A 57 -8.86 10.14 18.14
CA LYS A 57 -9.61 8.98 17.61
C LYS A 57 -10.88 9.32 16.81
N LYS A 58 -10.98 10.52 16.22
CA LYS A 58 -12.07 10.86 15.30
C LYS A 58 -11.72 10.40 13.89
N ILE A 59 -12.72 9.91 13.13
CA ILE A 59 -12.52 9.49 11.74
C ILE A 59 -12.12 10.72 10.90
N ARG A 60 -11.01 10.65 10.17
CA ARG A 60 -10.61 11.71 9.22
C ARG A 60 -11.48 11.64 7.98
N SER A 61 -11.88 12.80 7.48
CA SER A 61 -12.69 12.94 6.26
C SER A 61 -11.82 13.05 5.00
N ASP A 62 -10.53 13.33 5.18
CA ASP A 62 -9.54 13.60 4.17
C ASP A 62 -8.40 12.56 4.22
N ASP A 63 -8.22 11.80 3.14
CA ASP A 63 -7.06 10.93 2.95
C ASP A 63 -6.11 11.56 1.93
N ALA A 64 -5.05 12.20 2.44
CA ALA A 64 -4.05 12.89 1.64
C ALA A 64 -3.27 11.97 0.67
N TYR A 65 -3.39 10.64 0.82
CA TYR A 65 -2.65 9.66 0.03
C TYR A 65 -3.54 8.82 -0.89
N THR A 66 -4.85 9.05 -0.88
CA THR A 66 -5.79 8.43 -1.83
C THR A 66 -5.89 9.25 -3.13
N PRO A 67 -5.78 8.62 -4.32
CA PRO A 67 -6.03 9.31 -5.58
C PRO A 67 -7.42 9.95 -5.59
N GLY A 68 -7.47 11.28 -5.59
CA GLY A 68 -8.73 12.04 -5.51
C GLY A 68 -9.12 12.55 -4.11
N GLY A 69 -8.34 12.26 -3.07
CA GLY A 69 -8.47 12.88 -1.74
C GLY A 69 -9.70 12.47 -0.93
N MET A 70 -10.45 11.45 -1.36
CA MET A 70 -11.60 10.93 -0.62
C MET A 70 -11.15 9.77 0.29
N ALA A 71 -11.56 9.83 1.55
CA ALA A 71 -11.35 8.78 2.55
C ALA A 71 -12.40 7.65 2.46
#